data_AF-A0A6T0Y615-F1
#
_entry.id   AF-A0A6T0Y615-F1
#
_cell.length_a   1.000
_cell.length_b   1.000
_cell.length_c   1.000
_cell.angle_alpha   90.00
_cell.angle_beta   90.00
_cell.angle_gamma   90.00
#
_symmetry.space_group_name_H-M   'P 1'
#
loop_
_entity.id
_entity.type
_entity.pdbx_description
1 polymer ?
#
loop_
_entity_poly.entity_id
_entity_poly.type
_entity_poly.pdbx_seq_one_letter_code
_entity_poly.pdbx_strand_id
1 'polypeptide(L)'
;MATQACEVQESRLFETVRLIREWIEGSFEPAQEERFIRAGKLKARFDVDLGSQMCEQLKVYAKASFALSKLQFHLTTREVPGKPPRPCVEVLLSPAARQLYADKHPEAVARRRAVVPALKNSSDSAEAPRAASTPALGGGGAPRAALADGSAGQPGATGAGAPAAVSSGEAAAAGTPQRPKRPLEAAKSEEPPPGKRGSKSEQPPPGKSGGATAPGSIWEAVVAREVLPGLDALREAKDALDAGLRAGGGISALKAEKAAVAWLKGLASCTVGAVELRETLIGQAVNAWRKHPEPYIASLALSLLRAWKAAWREAESDCKRRIPSSSTLAIVAK
;
A
#
# COMPACT_ATOMS: atom_id res chain seq x y z
N MET A 1 6.06 -31.67 4.77
CA MET A 1 7.22 -30.94 4.22
C MET A 1 6.87 -29.94 3.11
N ALA A 2 5.84 -30.17 2.28
CA ALA A 2 5.46 -29.23 1.20
C ALA A 2 5.01 -27.83 1.68
N THR A 3 4.40 -27.72 2.86
CA THR A 3 3.95 -26.44 3.44
C THR A 3 5.09 -25.49 3.79
N GLN A 4 6.20 -26.00 4.31
CA GLN A 4 7.34 -25.18 4.73
C GLN A 4 8.09 -24.57 3.52
N ALA A 5 8.17 -25.29 2.40
CA ALA A 5 8.76 -24.76 1.16
C ALA A 5 7.93 -23.61 0.56
N CYS A 6 6.60 -23.69 0.65
CA CYS A 6 5.69 -22.65 0.16
C CYS A 6 5.81 -21.36 1.00
N GLU A 7 5.90 -21.48 2.32
CA GLU A 7 5.99 -20.34 3.23
C GLU A 7 7.31 -19.54 3.09
N VAL A 8 8.43 -20.24 2.88
CA VAL A 8 9.74 -19.60 2.63
C VAL A 8 9.71 -18.82 1.32
N GLN A 9 9.01 -19.33 0.31
CA GLN A 9 8.87 -18.67 -0.99
C GLN A 9 8.04 -17.39 -0.91
N GLU A 10 6.89 -17.42 -0.22
CA GLU A 10 6.06 -16.23 0.02
C GLU A 10 6.85 -15.11 0.72
N SER A 11 7.62 -15.46 1.75
CA SER A 11 8.42 -14.49 2.51
C SER A 11 9.44 -13.75 1.63
N ARG A 12 10.11 -14.45 0.71
CA ARG A 12 11.07 -13.85 -0.23
C ARG A 12 10.39 -12.94 -1.25
N LEU A 13 9.22 -13.32 -1.74
CA LEU A 13 8.43 -12.50 -2.66
C LEU A 13 8.08 -11.15 -2.02
N PHE A 14 7.57 -11.18 -0.78
CA PHE A 14 7.21 -9.95 -0.06
C PHE A 14 8.40 -9.06 0.24
N GLU A 15 9.53 -9.65 0.61
CA GLU A 15 10.76 -8.89 0.81
C GLU A 15 11.23 -8.20 -0.49
N THR A 16 11.10 -8.89 -1.63
CA THR A 16 11.40 -8.29 -2.95
C THR A 16 10.47 -7.11 -3.24
N VAL A 17 9.17 -7.26 -3.00
CA VAL A 17 8.18 -6.17 -3.18
C VAL A 17 8.52 -4.98 -2.29
N ARG A 18 8.94 -5.22 -1.04
CA ARG A 18 9.39 -4.17 -0.10
C ARG A 18 10.59 -3.40 -0.66
N LEU A 19 11.62 -4.12 -1.13
CA LEU A 19 12.82 -3.51 -1.72
C LEU A 19 12.49 -2.68 -2.97
N ILE A 20 11.59 -3.18 -3.83
CA ILE A 20 11.12 -2.45 -5.02
C ILE A 20 10.43 -1.15 -4.60
N ARG A 21 9.56 -1.20 -3.60
CA ARG A 21 8.84 -0.03 -3.11
C ARG A 21 9.80 1.00 -2.51
N GLU A 22 10.74 0.57 -1.68
CA GLU A 22 11.76 1.46 -1.09
C GLU A 22 12.62 2.13 -2.17
N TRP A 23 12.99 1.39 -3.22
CA TRP A 23 13.70 1.96 -4.36
C TRP A 23 12.87 2.99 -5.13
N ILE A 24 11.58 2.74 -5.35
CA ILE A 24 10.66 3.71 -5.98
C ILE A 24 10.54 4.97 -5.12
N GLU A 25 10.41 4.82 -3.80
CA GLU A 25 10.37 5.95 -2.88
C GLU A 25 11.68 6.74 -2.89
N GLY A 26 12.82 6.05 -2.92
CA GLY A 26 14.15 6.66 -3.08
C GLY A 26 14.32 7.41 -4.41
N SER A 27 13.55 7.05 -5.46
CA SER A 27 13.56 7.78 -6.73
C SER A 27 13.05 9.23 -6.64
N PHE A 28 12.40 9.59 -5.53
CA PHE A 28 11.94 10.96 -5.25
C PHE A 28 12.95 11.78 -4.46
N GLU A 29 14.13 11.24 -4.16
CA GLU A 29 15.23 12.03 -3.62
C GLU A 29 15.80 12.95 -4.72
N PRO A 30 16.20 14.20 -4.41
CA PRO A 30 16.65 15.17 -5.42
C PRO A 30 17.74 14.64 -6.35
N ALA A 31 18.73 13.93 -5.79
CA ALA A 31 19.82 13.34 -6.57
C ALA A 31 19.35 12.26 -7.56
N GLN A 32 18.33 11.48 -7.20
CA GLN A 32 17.74 10.48 -8.10
C GLN A 32 16.76 11.11 -9.08
N GLU A 33 16.07 12.17 -8.68
CA GLU A 33 15.17 12.94 -9.52
C GLU A 33 15.93 13.61 -10.68
N GLU A 34 17.09 14.22 -10.41
CA GLU A 34 17.97 14.75 -11.47
C GLU A 34 18.43 13.67 -12.44
N ARG A 35 18.82 12.50 -11.92
CA ARG A 35 19.19 11.34 -12.75
C ARG A 35 18.02 10.85 -13.58
N PHE A 36 16.81 10.82 -12.99
CA PHE A 36 15.59 10.44 -13.66
C PHE A 36 15.25 11.41 -14.80
N ILE A 37 15.32 12.72 -14.54
CA ILE A 37 15.08 13.76 -15.54
C ILE A 37 16.06 13.63 -16.71
N ARG A 38 17.35 13.36 -16.42
CA ARG A 38 18.38 13.20 -17.46
C ARG A 38 18.21 11.92 -18.28
N ALA A 39 17.89 10.80 -17.63
CA ALA A 39 17.82 9.48 -18.28
C ALA A 39 16.43 9.16 -18.86
N GLY A 40 15.39 9.87 -18.44
CA GLY A 40 13.97 9.61 -18.77
C GLY A 40 13.40 8.34 -18.12
N LYS A 41 14.23 7.48 -17.53
CA LYS A 41 13.85 6.24 -16.86
C LYS A 41 14.89 5.85 -15.81
N LEU A 42 14.44 5.19 -14.75
CA LEU A 42 15.33 4.56 -13.77
C LEU A 42 15.26 3.04 -13.90
N LYS A 43 16.42 2.40 -13.76
CA LYS A 43 16.56 0.95 -13.76
C LYS A 43 17.22 0.53 -12.46
N ALA A 44 16.68 -0.50 -11.83
CA ALA A 44 17.32 -1.18 -10.72
C ALA A 44 17.32 -2.68 -10.96
N ARG A 45 18.38 -3.33 -10.47
CA ARG A 45 18.51 -4.78 -10.47
C ARG A 45 18.50 -5.24 -9.03
N PHE A 46 17.58 -6.15 -8.73
CA PHE A 46 17.47 -6.77 -7.42
C PHE A 46 18.05 -8.17 -7.53
N ASP A 47 19.16 -8.42 -6.84
CA ASP A 47 19.81 -9.73 -6.76
C ASP A 47 19.02 -10.65 -5.82
N VAL A 48 17.78 -10.97 -6.20
CA VAL A 48 16.94 -11.91 -5.49
C VAL A 48 16.81 -13.17 -6.31
N ASP A 49 17.19 -14.29 -5.71
CA ASP A 49 17.00 -15.63 -6.27
C ASP A 49 15.50 -15.99 -6.21
N LEU A 50 14.76 -15.41 -7.14
CA LEU A 50 13.37 -15.75 -7.40
C LEU A 50 13.35 -16.79 -8.51
N GLY A 51 12.94 -18.01 -8.17
CA GLY A 51 12.60 -19.03 -9.17
C GLY A 51 11.58 -18.49 -10.19
N SER A 52 11.50 -19.11 -11.36
CA SER A 52 10.59 -18.69 -12.44
C SER A 52 9.14 -18.51 -11.97
N GLN A 53 8.65 -19.44 -11.12
CA GLN A 53 7.31 -19.38 -10.52
C GLN A 53 7.10 -18.13 -9.66
N MET A 54 8.09 -17.75 -8.83
CA MET A 54 8.01 -16.56 -7.98
C MET A 54 8.02 -15.28 -8.81
N CYS A 55 8.72 -15.27 -9.94
CA CYS A 55 8.70 -14.12 -10.84
C CYS A 55 7.34 -13.93 -11.51
N GLU A 56 6.67 -15.01 -11.89
CA GLU A 56 5.29 -14.93 -12.38
C GLU A 56 4.34 -14.44 -11.28
N GLN A 57 4.49 -14.91 -10.03
CA GLN A 57 3.73 -14.37 -8.91
C GLN A 57 4.00 -12.90 -8.65
N LEU A 58 5.25 -12.44 -8.76
CA LEU A 58 5.61 -11.03 -8.65
C LEU A 58 4.94 -10.20 -9.75
N LYS A 59 4.89 -10.69 -10.99
CA LYS A 59 4.17 -10.02 -12.10
C LYS A 59 2.68 -9.96 -11.83
N VAL A 60 2.06 -11.03 -11.36
CA VAL A 60 0.63 -11.05 -11.00
C VAL A 60 0.36 -10.06 -9.87
N TYR A 61 1.17 -10.09 -8.81
CA TYR A 61 1.08 -9.16 -7.69
C TYR A 61 1.23 -7.72 -8.15
N ALA A 62 2.23 -7.41 -8.98
CA ALA A 62 2.46 -6.06 -9.49
C ALA A 62 1.31 -5.59 -10.39
N LYS A 63 0.71 -6.48 -11.20
CA LYS A 63 -0.48 -6.15 -12.00
C LYS A 63 -1.70 -5.87 -11.14
N ALA A 64 -1.91 -6.63 -10.07
CA ALA A 64 -2.99 -6.43 -9.12
C ALA A 64 -2.78 -5.18 -8.26
N SER A 65 -1.54 -4.89 -7.90
CA SER A 65 -1.16 -3.70 -7.14
C SER A 65 -1.24 -2.47 -8.03
N PHE A 66 -2.18 -1.59 -7.73
CA PHE A 66 -2.37 -0.36 -8.49
C PHE A 66 -1.08 0.47 -8.61
N ALA A 67 -0.30 0.57 -7.52
CA ALA A 67 0.93 1.35 -7.45
C ALA A 67 2.10 0.77 -8.28
N LEU A 68 2.09 -0.54 -8.52
CA LEU A 68 3.17 -1.25 -9.22
C LEU A 68 2.77 -1.66 -10.66
N SER A 69 1.50 -1.47 -11.03
CA SER A 69 0.91 -1.93 -12.30
C SER A 69 1.59 -1.42 -13.57
N LYS A 70 2.34 -0.31 -13.48
CA LYS A 70 3.06 0.32 -14.60
C LYS A 70 4.56 0.00 -14.62
N LEU A 71 5.05 -0.76 -13.64
CA LEU A 71 6.45 -1.21 -13.63
C LEU A 71 6.65 -2.32 -14.66
N GLN A 72 7.81 -2.30 -15.32
CA GLN A 72 8.22 -3.39 -16.20
C GLN A 72 9.24 -4.26 -15.47
N PHE A 73 8.99 -5.56 -15.48
CA PHE A 73 9.84 -6.57 -14.85
C PHE A 73 10.50 -7.41 -15.94
N HIS A 74 11.83 -7.46 -15.92
CA HIS A 74 12.61 -8.32 -16.80
C HIS A 74 13.37 -9.32 -15.94
N LEU A 75 13.28 -10.61 -16.30
CA LEU A 75 14.12 -11.63 -15.72
C LEU A 75 15.46 -11.57 -16.46
N THR A 76 16.53 -11.26 -15.75
CA THR A 76 17.87 -11.23 -16.31
C THR A 76 18.78 -12.12 -15.50
N THR A 77 19.83 -12.63 -16.13
CA THR A 77 20.87 -13.35 -15.39
C THR A 77 22.03 -12.39 -15.18
N ARG A 78 22.46 -12.24 -13.93
CA ARG A 78 23.64 -11.45 -13.61
C ARG A 78 24.86 -12.35 -13.54
N GLU A 79 25.81 -12.09 -14.42
CA GLU A 79 27.14 -12.66 -14.35
C GLU A 79 28.00 -11.80 -13.41
N VAL A 80 28.56 -12.43 -12.38
CA VAL A 80 29.53 -11.80 -11.47
C VAL A 80 30.83 -12.57 -11.65
N PRO A 81 31.96 -11.91 -11.98
CA PRO A 81 33.23 -12.60 -12.15
C PRO A 81 33.55 -13.50 -10.95
N GLY A 82 33.83 -14.78 -11.21
CA GLY A 82 34.14 -15.76 -10.17
C GLY A 82 32.95 -16.33 -9.39
N LYS A 83 31.70 -16.00 -9.75
CA LYS A 83 30.49 -16.61 -9.15
C LYS A 83 29.59 -17.18 -10.25
N PRO A 84 28.83 -18.26 -9.97
CA PRO A 84 27.87 -18.78 -10.93
C PRO A 84 26.83 -17.70 -11.28
N PRO A 85 26.34 -17.66 -12.53
CA PRO A 85 25.30 -16.72 -12.95
C PRO A 85 24.09 -16.85 -12.03
N ARG A 86 23.57 -15.73 -11.54
CA ARG A 86 22.39 -15.72 -10.65
C ARG A 86 21.20 -15.08 -11.35
N PRO A 87 19.99 -15.64 -11.23
CA PRO A 87 18.79 -14.96 -11.69
C PRO A 87 18.62 -13.67 -10.88
N CYS A 88 18.27 -12.59 -11.55
CA CYS A 88 17.94 -11.31 -10.93
C CYS A 88 16.73 -10.69 -11.62
N VAL A 89 16.01 -9.87 -10.87
CA VAL A 89 14.86 -9.14 -11.40
C VAL A 89 15.31 -7.72 -11.69
N GLU A 90 15.28 -7.34 -12.96
CA GLU A 90 15.47 -5.97 -13.40
C GLU A 90 14.11 -5.27 -13.45
N VAL A 91 13.96 -4.21 -12.66
CA VAL A 91 12.75 -3.40 -12.59
C VAL A 91 13.02 -2.05 -13.25
N LEU A 92 12.13 -1.67 -14.16
CA LEU A 92 12.21 -0.41 -14.89
C LEU A 92 11.06 0.50 -14.47
N LEU A 93 11.44 1.66 -13.93
CA LEU A 93 10.53 2.72 -13.50
C LEU A 93 10.42 3.77 -14.61
N SER A 94 9.28 3.75 -15.31
CA SER A 94 8.92 4.72 -16.34
C SER A 94 8.36 6.02 -15.73
N PRO A 95 8.32 7.14 -16.47
CA PRO A 95 7.68 8.38 -16.01
C PRO A 95 6.22 8.20 -15.60
N ALA A 96 5.46 7.44 -16.40
CA ALA A 96 4.07 7.14 -16.09
C ALA A 96 3.91 6.34 -14.79
N ALA A 97 4.80 5.36 -14.55
CA ALA A 97 4.80 4.58 -13.32
C ALA A 97 5.17 5.43 -12.09
N ARG A 98 6.18 6.31 -12.24
CA ARG A 98 6.61 7.21 -11.17
C ARG A 98 5.51 8.20 -10.81
N GLN A 99 4.85 8.80 -11.79
CA GLN A 99 3.72 9.72 -11.55
C GLN A 99 2.55 9.00 -10.89
N LEU A 100 2.17 7.82 -11.38
CA LEU A 100 1.08 7.03 -10.79
C LEU A 100 1.35 6.69 -9.32
N TYR A 101 2.60 6.36 -8.98
CA TYR A 101 3.02 6.13 -7.61
C TYR A 101 2.87 7.41 -6.76
N ALA A 102 3.31 8.56 -7.28
CA ALA A 102 3.22 9.84 -6.58
C ALA A 102 1.75 10.24 -6.29
N ASP A 103 0.87 10.06 -7.27
CA ASP A 103 -0.55 10.39 -7.14
C ASP A 103 -1.25 9.54 -6.07
N LYS A 104 -0.80 8.29 -5.87
CA LYS A 104 -1.37 7.37 -4.89
C LYS A 104 -0.72 7.42 -3.52
N HIS A 105 0.53 7.85 -3.45
CA HIS A 105 1.28 7.92 -2.19
C HIS A 105 1.89 9.32 -1.97
N PRO A 106 1.06 10.38 -1.97
CA PRO A 106 1.55 11.77 -1.86
C PRO A 106 2.33 11.99 -0.56
N GLU A 107 1.92 11.36 0.53
CA GLU A 107 2.61 11.45 1.82
C GLU A 107 4.00 10.80 1.81
N ALA A 108 4.15 9.65 1.14
CA ALA A 108 5.44 8.96 1.04
C ALA A 108 6.43 9.79 0.23
N VAL A 109 5.96 10.38 -0.87
CA VAL A 109 6.74 11.31 -1.70
C VAL A 109 7.10 12.57 -0.92
N ALA A 110 6.14 13.17 -0.21
CA ALA A 110 6.39 14.36 0.60
C ALA A 110 7.45 14.08 1.69
N ARG A 111 7.38 12.94 2.37
CA ARG A 111 8.40 12.52 3.35
C ARG A 111 9.78 12.42 2.72
N ARG A 112 9.92 11.76 1.57
CA ARG A 112 11.22 11.61 0.88
C ARG A 112 11.79 12.93 0.41
N ARG A 113 10.94 13.83 -0.09
CA ARG A 113 11.35 15.19 -0.49
C ARG A 113 11.76 16.06 0.70
N ALA A 114 11.12 15.89 1.87
CA ALA A 114 11.41 16.67 3.07
C ALA A 114 12.73 16.29 3.77
N VAL A 115 13.26 15.08 3.55
CA VAL A 115 14.47 14.57 4.24
C VAL A 115 15.77 15.30 3.81
N VAL A 116 15.74 16.18 2.80
CA VAL A 116 16.96 16.70 2.16
C VAL A 116 17.19 18.20 2.39
N PRO A 117 17.46 18.61 3.64
CA PRO A 117 18.66 19.44 3.80
C PRO A 117 19.53 19.15 5.05
N ALA A 118 19.10 18.28 5.97
CA ALA A 118 19.76 18.20 7.29
C ALA A 118 21.19 17.62 7.28
N LEU A 119 21.54 16.79 6.28
CA LEU A 119 22.84 16.08 6.26
C LEU A 119 23.95 16.81 5.49
N LYS A 120 23.65 17.91 4.78
CA LYS A 120 24.67 18.63 4.00
C LYS A 120 25.28 19.83 4.74
N ASN A 121 24.68 20.25 5.86
CA ASN A 121 25.17 21.38 6.66
C ASN A 121 25.97 20.96 7.91
N SER A 122 26.18 19.67 8.16
CA SER A 122 26.96 19.18 9.31
C SER A 122 28.43 18.85 8.98
N SER A 123 28.87 19.10 7.75
CA SER A 123 30.24 18.79 7.30
C SER A 123 31.20 19.99 7.29
N ASP A 124 30.74 21.20 7.63
CA ASP A 124 31.52 22.44 7.39
C ASP A 124 31.83 23.25 8.67
N SER A 125 31.80 22.62 9.85
CA SER A 125 32.14 23.32 11.10
C SER A 125 32.82 22.40 12.11
N ALA A 126 34.06 22.00 11.81
CA ALA A 126 35.06 21.63 12.81
C ALA A 126 36.47 21.62 12.20
N GLU A 127 36.90 22.72 11.58
CA GLU A 127 38.33 22.98 11.39
C GLU A 127 38.83 23.77 12.61
N ALA A 128 39.41 23.03 13.56
CA ALA A 128 40.19 23.58 14.67
C ALA A 128 41.65 23.11 14.51
N PRO A 129 42.63 23.97 14.83
CA PRO A 129 44.02 23.79 14.40
C PRO A 129 44.72 22.69 15.20
N ARG A 130 45.30 21.70 14.50
CA ARG A 130 46.18 20.70 15.13
C ARG A 130 47.58 21.25 15.31
N ALA A 131 47.94 21.50 16.57
CA ALA A 131 49.31 21.66 17.02
C ALA A 131 50.10 20.34 16.88
N ALA A 132 51.38 20.51 16.60
CA ALA A 132 52.39 19.46 16.42
C ALA A 132 52.57 18.57 17.66
N SER A 133 52.85 17.29 17.43
CA SER A 133 53.76 16.48 18.26
C SER A 133 54.12 15.17 17.54
N THR A 134 55.38 15.10 17.11
CA THR A 134 56.18 13.89 16.91
C THR A 134 56.40 13.19 18.27
N PRO A 135 56.65 11.86 18.33
CA PRO A 135 58.03 11.40 18.14
C PRO A 135 58.18 10.09 17.35
N ALA A 136 59.37 9.96 16.80
CA ALA A 136 59.94 8.79 16.15
C ALA A 136 60.33 7.68 17.15
N LEU A 137 60.32 6.41 16.74
CA LEU A 137 61.49 5.49 16.77
C LEU A 137 61.11 4.02 16.48
N GLY A 138 61.90 3.39 15.60
CA GLY A 138 62.10 1.94 15.48
C GLY A 138 61.25 1.26 14.39
N GLY A 139 61.77 0.67 13.30
CA GLY A 139 63.13 0.30 12.95
C GLY A 139 63.18 -1.19 12.54
N GLY A 140 63.50 -1.47 11.27
CA GLY A 140 63.92 -2.77 10.74
C GLY A 140 62.80 -3.69 10.25
N GLY A 141 62.82 -4.33 9.08
CA GLY A 141 63.83 -4.42 8.03
C GLY A 141 63.24 -5.15 6.83
N ALA A 142 63.63 -4.74 5.64
CA ALA A 142 63.44 -5.46 4.37
C ALA A 142 64.53 -6.59 4.25
N PRO A 143 64.61 -7.46 3.20
CA PRO A 143 64.45 -7.08 1.80
C PRO A 143 63.90 -8.12 0.78
N ARG A 144 63.54 -7.55 -0.39
CA ARG A 144 63.75 -7.98 -1.79
C ARG A 144 63.42 -9.41 -2.26
N ALA A 145 62.57 -9.46 -3.31
CA ALA A 145 62.86 -9.91 -4.69
C ALA A 145 61.51 -10.16 -5.42
N ALA A 146 61.27 -10.00 -6.71
CA ALA A 146 61.98 -9.42 -7.86
C ALA A 146 60.98 -9.31 -9.04
N LEU A 147 61.14 -8.25 -9.84
CA LEU A 147 61.09 -8.15 -11.32
C LEU A 147 60.07 -8.95 -12.15
N ALA A 148 59.25 -8.20 -12.90
CA ALA A 148 58.99 -8.32 -14.36
C ALA A 148 58.13 -7.08 -14.73
N ASP A 149 58.63 -6.01 -15.35
CA ASP A 149 59.08 -5.80 -16.74
C ASP A 149 58.08 -6.29 -17.82
N GLY A 150 57.63 -5.35 -18.65
CA GLY A 150 56.48 -5.51 -19.56
C GLY A 150 56.05 -4.20 -20.23
N SER A 151 56.94 -3.73 -21.08
CA SER A 151 56.96 -2.53 -21.93
C SER A 151 55.70 -2.15 -22.75
N ALA A 152 55.56 -0.82 -22.92
CA ALA A 152 55.20 -0.05 -24.13
C ALA A 152 53.78 -0.11 -24.75
N GLY A 153 53.17 1.08 -24.89
CA GLY A 153 52.08 1.36 -25.84
C GLY A 153 51.27 2.64 -25.55
N GLN A 154 51.79 3.81 -25.92
CA GLN A 154 51.05 5.07 -26.13
C GLN A 154 51.42 5.58 -27.55
N PRO A 155 50.81 6.63 -28.15
CA PRO A 155 49.51 7.28 -27.93
C PRO A 155 48.76 7.64 -29.25
N GLY A 156 47.58 8.25 -29.15
CA GLY A 156 46.94 9.04 -30.21
C GLY A 156 45.44 9.19 -29.95
N ALA A 157 44.75 10.30 -30.22
CA ALA A 157 45.11 11.65 -30.59
C ALA A 157 43.89 12.55 -30.27
N THR A 158 44.19 13.83 -30.05
CA THR A 158 43.36 15.05 -30.08
C THR A 158 41.99 15.05 -30.76
N GLY A 159 41.05 15.78 -30.17
CA GLY A 159 39.84 16.29 -30.83
C GLY A 159 39.13 17.35 -30.00
N ALA A 160 39.55 18.60 -30.16
CA ALA A 160 38.93 19.80 -29.58
C ALA A 160 37.64 20.20 -30.32
N GLY A 161 36.69 20.81 -29.62
CA GLY A 161 35.50 21.41 -30.21
C GLY A 161 34.62 22.10 -29.16
N ALA A 162 34.89 23.38 -28.91
CA ALA A 162 34.04 24.31 -28.17
C ALA A 162 33.22 25.18 -29.18
N PRO A 163 32.52 26.26 -28.77
CA PRO A 163 31.09 26.26 -28.48
C PRO A 163 30.29 27.22 -29.39
N ALA A 164 28.97 27.03 -29.45
CA ALA A 164 28.00 28.00 -29.98
C ALA A 164 26.64 27.68 -29.33
N ALA A 165 25.72 28.58 -29.07
CA ALA A 165 25.67 30.03 -28.97
C ALA A 165 24.33 30.31 -28.29
N VAL A 166 24.30 31.38 -27.50
CA VAL A 166 23.15 32.21 -27.10
C VAL A 166 21.79 31.92 -27.75
N SER A 167 20.74 31.83 -26.92
CA SER A 167 19.48 32.51 -27.24
C SER A 167 18.69 32.78 -25.96
N SER A 168 18.73 34.04 -25.55
CA SER A 168 17.85 34.65 -24.55
C SER A 168 16.46 34.81 -25.15
N GLY A 169 15.44 34.30 -24.47
CA GLY A 169 14.03 34.50 -24.78
C GLY A 169 13.30 35.00 -23.56
N GLU A 170 13.43 36.29 -23.30
CA GLU A 170 12.67 37.07 -22.34
C GLU A 170 11.28 37.36 -22.94
N ALA A 171 10.21 36.94 -22.27
CA ALA A 171 8.88 37.49 -22.48
C ALA A 171 8.05 37.36 -21.20
N ALA A 172 7.88 38.50 -20.56
CA ALA A 172 6.92 38.75 -19.50
C ALA A 172 5.48 38.54 -19.98
N ALA A 173 4.63 37.96 -19.14
CA ALA A 173 3.20 38.28 -19.12
C ALA A 173 2.63 37.94 -17.74
N ALA A 174 2.38 39.00 -16.97
CA ALA A 174 1.57 38.99 -15.77
C ALA A 174 0.12 38.58 -16.11
N GLY A 175 -0.42 37.62 -15.36
CA GLY A 175 -1.81 37.19 -15.46
C GLY A 175 -2.43 37.07 -14.07
N THR A 176 -2.98 38.19 -13.59
CA THR A 176 -3.76 38.31 -12.34
C THR A 176 -5.03 37.45 -12.39
N PRO A 177 -5.44 36.81 -11.28
CA PRO A 177 -6.58 35.88 -11.27
C PRO A 177 -7.93 36.61 -11.29
N GLN A 178 -8.76 36.35 -12.31
CA GLN A 178 -10.17 36.75 -12.31
C GLN A 178 -11.04 35.74 -11.54
N ARG A 179 -11.55 36.22 -10.41
CA ARG A 179 -12.60 35.63 -9.58
C ARG A 179 -13.97 35.88 -10.22
N PRO A 180 -14.76 34.85 -10.59
CA PRO A 180 -16.15 35.06 -10.95
C PRO A 180 -17.02 35.26 -9.70
N LYS A 181 -17.79 36.34 -9.74
CA LYS A 181 -18.76 36.78 -8.74
C LYS A 181 -19.93 35.80 -8.68
N ARG A 182 -20.34 35.42 -7.46
CA ARG A 182 -21.68 34.88 -7.17
C ARG A 182 -22.72 36.00 -7.33
N PRO A 183 -23.85 35.77 -8.02
CA PRO A 183 -25.07 36.51 -7.75
C PRO A 183 -25.88 35.82 -6.66
N LEU A 184 -26.20 36.59 -5.62
CA LEU A 184 -27.35 36.38 -4.75
C LEU A 184 -28.60 36.74 -5.55
N GLU A 185 -29.54 35.81 -5.72
CA GLU A 185 -30.98 36.10 -5.86
C GLU A 185 -31.71 34.99 -5.09
N ALA A 186 -32.29 35.31 -3.93
CA ALA A 186 -33.58 35.98 -3.73
C ALA A 186 -34.75 35.01 -3.95
N ALA A 187 -35.45 34.78 -2.84
CA ALA A 187 -36.56 33.88 -2.67
C ALA A 187 -37.75 34.23 -3.57
N LYS A 188 -38.38 33.19 -4.11
CA LYS A 188 -39.81 33.22 -4.43
C LYS A 188 -40.43 31.89 -4.03
N SER A 189 -41.22 31.96 -2.96
CA SER A 189 -42.19 30.95 -2.58
C SER A 189 -43.24 30.86 -3.69
N GLU A 190 -43.34 29.71 -4.33
CA GLU A 190 -44.50 29.35 -5.15
C GLU A 190 -45.08 28.04 -4.60
N GLU A 191 -46.33 28.15 -4.19
CA GLU A 191 -47.20 27.11 -3.66
C GLU A 191 -47.56 26.12 -4.78
N PRO A 192 -47.41 24.79 -4.60
CA PRO A 192 -47.74 23.85 -5.66
C PRO A 192 -49.26 23.53 -5.70
N PRO A 193 -49.86 23.43 -6.90
CA PRO A 193 -51.27 23.05 -7.05
C PRO A 193 -51.53 21.55 -6.76
N PRO A 194 -52.75 21.17 -6.35
CA PRO A 194 -53.10 19.78 -6.09
C PRO A 194 -53.41 19.08 -7.43
N GLY A 195 -52.49 18.25 -7.90
CA GLY A 195 -52.58 17.62 -9.22
C GLY A 195 -52.12 16.17 -9.26
N LYS A 196 -53.11 15.26 -9.25
CA LYS A 196 -53.13 13.94 -9.92
C LYS A 196 -52.06 12.91 -9.52
N ARG A 197 -52.52 11.90 -8.76
CA ARG A 197 -51.89 10.57 -8.62
C ARG A 197 -51.79 9.90 -10.00
N GLY A 198 -50.67 10.12 -10.67
CA GLY A 198 -50.20 9.24 -11.74
C GLY A 198 -49.40 8.12 -11.10
N SER A 199 -49.89 6.88 -11.23
CA SER A 199 -49.15 5.66 -10.93
C SER A 199 -47.94 5.57 -11.86
N LYS A 200 -46.86 6.25 -11.49
CA LYS A 200 -45.56 6.12 -12.12
C LYS A 200 -44.96 4.83 -11.59
N SER A 201 -44.99 3.80 -12.43
CA SER A 201 -44.18 2.60 -12.32
C SER A 201 -42.73 3.03 -12.16
N GLU A 202 -42.29 3.09 -10.90
CA GLU A 202 -40.94 3.39 -10.50
C GLU A 202 -40.09 2.19 -10.91
N GLN A 203 -39.58 2.26 -12.12
CA GLN A 203 -38.55 1.36 -12.62
C GLN A 203 -37.39 1.46 -11.62
N PRO A 204 -37.04 0.36 -10.92
CA PRO A 204 -36.03 0.40 -9.87
C PRO A 204 -34.72 0.92 -10.48
N PRO A 205 -34.01 1.84 -9.79
CA PRO A 205 -32.72 2.34 -10.27
C PRO A 205 -31.83 1.15 -10.60
N PRO A 206 -31.04 1.20 -11.70
CA PRO A 206 -30.21 0.09 -12.12
C PRO A 206 -29.41 -0.37 -10.92
N GLY A 207 -29.73 -1.59 -10.47
CA GLY A 207 -29.16 -2.16 -9.27
C GLY A 207 -27.65 -2.04 -9.39
N LYS A 208 -27.02 -1.43 -8.38
CA LYS A 208 -25.64 -1.77 -8.03
C LYS A 208 -25.67 -3.26 -7.74
N SER A 209 -25.52 -4.06 -8.80
CA SER A 209 -25.29 -5.49 -8.72
C SER A 209 -24.17 -5.64 -7.71
N GLY A 210 -24.49 -6.34 -6.61
CA GLY A 210 -23.51 -6.64 -5.58
C GLY A 210 -22.31 -7.19 -6.31
N GLY A 211 -21.20 -6.45 -6.24
CA GLY A 211 -20.00 -6.76 -6.99
C GLY A 211 -19.62 -8.18 -6.65
N ALA A 212 -19.91 -9.10 -7.58
CA ALA A 212 -19.42 -10.45 -7.51
C ALA A 212 -17.90 -10.29 -7.41
N THR A 213 -17.36 -10.71 -6.27
CA THR A 213 -15.93 -10.69 -6.01
C THR A 213 -15.25 -11.32 -7.23
N ALA A 214 -14.41 -10.54 -7.90
CA ALA A 214 -13.75 -11.01 -9.11
C ALA A 214 -12.96 -12.28 -8.74
N PRO A 215 -13.23 -13.42 -9.40
CA PRO A 215 -12.55 -14.67 -9.09
C PRO A 215 -11.04 -14.49 -9.27
N GLY A 216 -10.25 -15.00 -8.31
CA GLY A 216 -8.78 -14.91 -8.36
C GLY A 216 -8.16 -13.91 -7.39
N SER A 217 -8.89 -13.46 -6.37
CA SER A 217 -8.27 -12.70 -5.28
C SER A 217 -7.39 -13.63 -4.43
N ILE A 218 -6.16 -13.20 -4.10
CA ILE A 218 -5.24 -13.96 -3.23
C ILE A 218 -5.88 -14.30 -1.87
N TRP A 219 -6.86 -13.51 -1.45
CA TRP A 219 -7.60 -13.66 -0.21
C TRP A 219 -8.60 -14.83 -0.25
N GLU A 220 -9.00 -15.31 -1.44
CA GLU A 220 -9.89 -16.47 -1.58
C GLU A 220 -9.23 -17.76 -1.06
N ALA A 221 -7.92 -17.90 -1.25
CA ALA A 221 -7.16 -19.07 -0.79
C ALA A 221 -6.92 -19.11 0.72
N VAL A 222 -7.15 -18.00 1.44
CA VAL A 222 -6.95 -17.96 2.90
C VAL A 222 -7.97 -18.87 3.59
N VAL A 223 -7.47 -19.85 4.35
CA VAL A 223 -8.29 -20.80 5.09
C VAL A 223 -9.06 -20.07 6.20
N ALA A 224 -10.35 -20.38 6.34
CA ALA A 224 -11.17 -19.85 7.43
C ALA A 224 -10.61 -20.31 8.77
N ARG A 225 -10.48 -19.39 9.73
CA ARG A 225 -10.14 -19.75 11.10
C ARG A 225 -11.39 -20.28 11.79
N GLU A 226 -11.26 -21.37 12.52
CA GLU A 226 -12.37 -21.90 13.32
C GLU A 226 -12.68 -20.92 14.46
N VAL A 227 -13.94 -20.49 14.54
CA VAL A 227 -14.44 -19.64 15.62
C VAL A 227 -15.40 -20.49 16.43
N LEU A 228 -14.98 -20.85 17.64
CA LEU A 228 -15.83 -21.60 18.56
C LEU A 228 -17.06 -20.74 18.95
N PRO A 229 -18.22 -21.36 19.22
CA PRO A 229 -19.35 -20.62 19.75
C PRO A 229 -19.02 -20.05 21.13
N GLY A 230 -19.54 -18.85 21.43
CA GLY A 230 -19.41 -18.20 22.73
C GLY A 230 -18.72 -16.84 22.70
N LEU A 231 -18.88 -16.10 23.80
CA LEU A 231 -18.45 -14.70 23.92
C LEU A 231 -16.93 -14.55 23.87
N ASP A 232 -16.17 -15.50 24.41
CA ASP A 232 -14.71 -15.39 24.50
C ASP A 232 -14.05 -15.52 23.11
N ALA A 233 -14.51 -16.46 22.29
CA ALA A 233 -14.04 -16.61 20.92
C ALA A 233 -14.35 -15.39 20.05
N LEU A 234 -15.53 -14.77 20.25
CA LEU A 234 -15.90 -13.53 19.56
C LEU A 234 -15.08 -12.33 20.03
N ARG A 235 -14.71 -12.26 21.31
CA ARG A 235 -13.78 -11.25 21.83
C ARG A 235 -12.38 -11.42 21.26
N GLU A 236 -11.87 -12.65 21.18
CA GLU A 236 -10.59 -12.94 20.53
C GLU A 236 -10.61 -12.51 19.06
N ALA A 237 -11.68 -12.86 18.33
CA ALA A 237 -11.86 -12.46 16.94
C ALA A 237 -11.87 -10.93 16.79
N LYS A 238 -12.60 -10.22 17.66
CA LYS A 238 -12.62 -8.75 17.69
C LYS A 238 -11.22 -8.18 17.93
N ASP A 239 -10.51 -8.65 18.95
CA ASP A 239 -9.21 -8.10 19.31
C ASP A 239 -8.16 -8.35 18.22
N ALA A 240 -8.24 -9.49 17.53
CA ALA A 240 -7.42 -9.77 16.36
C ALA A 240 -7.75 -8.84 15.18
N LEU A 241 -9.04 -8.56 14.93
CA LEU A 241 -9.47 -7.61 13.90
C LEU A 241 -9.02 -6.18 14.21
N ASP A 242 -9.13 -5.74 15.47
CA ASP A 242 -8.69 -4.42 15.93
C ASP A 242 -7.16 -4.30 15.90
N ALA A 243 -6.43 -5.38 16.24
CA ALA A 243 -4.98 -5.44 16.09
C ALA A 243 -4.58 -5.33 14.61
N GLY A 244 -5.33 -5.96 13.71
CA GLY A 244 -5.03 -5.92 12.29
C GLY A 244 -5.22 -4.54 11.66
N LEU A 245 -6.24 -3.78 12.09
CA LEU A 245 -6.44 -2.39 11.64
C LEU A 245 -5.33 -1.44 12.13
N ARG A 246 -4.71 -1.78 13.27
CA ARG A 246 -3.57 -1.02 13.83
C ARG A 246 -2.22 -1.46 13.27
N ALA A 247 -2.18 -2.56 12.51
CA ALA A 247 -0.93 -3.04 11.94
C ALA A 247 -0.40 -1.99 10.96
N GLY A 248 0.79 -1.47 11.27
CA GLY A 248 1.50 -0.56 10.38
C GLY A 248 1.79 -1.21 9.03
N GLY A 249 1.92 -0.38 8.00
CA GLY A 249 2.14 -0.84 6.62
C GLY A 249 3.34 -1.77 6.43
N GLY A 250 3.37 -2.47 5.29
CA GLY A 250 4.44 -3.42 4.96
C GLY A 250 4.03 -4.88 5.22
N ILE A 251 5.00 -5.73 5.55
CA ILE A 251 4.78 -7.18 5.73
C ILE A 251 3.88 -7.48 6.94
N SER A 252 4.00 -6.68 8.01
CA SER A 252 3.14 -6.76 9.18
C SER A 252 1.67 -6.50 8.83
N ALA A 253 1.38 -5.49 8.01
CA ALA A 253 0.02 -5.22 7.53
C ALA A 253 -0.53 -6.38 6.71
N LEU A 254 0.26 -6.94 5.78
CA LEU A 254 -0.21 -8.07 4.97
C LEU A 254 -0.47 -9.34 5.80
N LYS A 255 0.38 -9.64 6.78
CA LYS A 255 0.14 -10.75 7.72
C LYS A 255 -1.13 -10.51 8.55
N ALA A 256 -1.33 -9.28 9.00
CA ALA A 256 -2.51 -8.86 9.72
C ALA A 256 -3.78 -8.95 8.86
N GLU A 257 -3.74 -8.52 7.60
CA GLU A 257 -4.83 -8.66 6.64
C GLU A 257 -5.15 -10.14 6.37
N LYS A 258 -4.15 -11.00 6.20
CA LYS A 258 -4.33 -12.45 6.04
C LYS A 258 -5.02 -13.05 7.27
N ALA A 259 -4.59 -12.68 8.46
CA ALA A 259 -5.22 -13.10 9.71
C ALA A 259 -6.65 -12.57 9.84
N ALA A 260 -6.90 -11.31 9.48
CA ALA A 260 -8.23 -10.71 9.49
C ALA A 260 -9.18 -11.41 8.52
N VAL A 261 -8.72 -11.76 7.30
CA VAL A 261 -9.51 -12.53 6.34
C VAL A 261 -9.86 -13.91 6.90
N ALA A 262 -8.92 -14.60 7.53
CA ALA A 262 -9.18 -15.89 8.16
C ALA A 262 -10.27 -15.79 9.23
N TRP A 263 -10.22 -14.76 10.10
CA TRP A 263 -11.25 -14.48 11.10
C TRP A 263 -12.59 -14.10 10.49
N LEU A 264 -12.63 -13.20 9.49
CA LEU A 264 -13.87 -12.80 8.83
C LEU A 264 -14.56 -14.00 8.15
N LYS A 265 -13.80 -14.91 7.53
CA LYS A 265 -14.35 -16.15 6.97
C LYS A 265 -14.88 -17.08 8.06
N GLY A 266 -14.14 -17.22 9.16
CA GLY A 266 -14.59 -17.99 10.32
C GLY A 266 -15.89 -17.48 10.92
N LEU A 267 -15.99 -16.16 11.09
CA LEU A 267 -17.20 -15.48 11.56
C LEU A 267 -18.38 -15.65 10.62
N ALA A 268 -18.15 -15.81 9.31
CA ALA A 268 -19.22 -16.05 8.34
C ALA A 268 -19.84 -17.44 8.47
N SER A 269 -19.10 -18.40 9.05
CA SER A 269 -19.60 -19.73 9.37
C SER A 269 -20.22 -19.82 10.77
N CYS A 270 -20.07 -18.80 11.60
CA CYS A 270 -20.61 -18.77 12.96
C CYS A 270 -21.96 -18.03 13.01
N THR A 271 -22.95 -18.63 13.65
CA THR A 271 -24.21 -17.95 13.96
C THR A 271 -24.01 -17.03 15.16
N VAL A 272 -23.98 -15.72 14.92
CA VAL A 272 -23.79 -14.72 15.99
C VAL A 272 -25.14 -14.10 16.36
N GLY A 273 -25.54 -14.24 17.61
CA GLY A 273 -26.79 -13.72 18.15
C GLY A 273 -26.75 -12.22 18.48
N ALA A 274 -27.92 -11.61 18.64
CA ALA A 274 -28.01 -10.18 19.01
C ALA A 274 -27.39 -9.86 20.39
N VAL A 275 -27.49 -10.79 21.34
CA VAL A 275 -26.86 -10.65 22.67
C VAL A 275 -25.34 -10.60 22.53
N GLU A 276 -24.76 -11.55 21.80
CA GLU A 276 -23.32 -11.64 21.56
C GLU A 276 -22.79 -10.42 20.81
N LEU A 277 -23.50 -9.95 19.77
CA LEU A 277 -23.15 -8.73 19.04
C LEU A 277 -23.12 -7.50 19.95
N ARG A 278 -24.04 -7.42 20.93
CA ARG A 278 -24.14 -6.31 21.88
C ARG A 278 -23.00 -6.34 22.90
N GLU A 279 -22.71 -7.51 23.45
CA GLU A 279 -21.72 -7.67 24.52
C GLU A 279 -20.28 -7.63 24.01
N THR A 280 -20.02 -8.18 22.82
CA THR A 280 -18.66 -8.26 22.27
C THR A 280 -18.28 -7.02 21.48
N LEU A 281 -19.26 -6.28 20.95
CA LEU A 281 -19.05 -5.17 20.01
C LEU A 281 -18.29 -5.57 18.73
N ILE A 282 -18.24 -6.85 18.38
CA ILE A 282 -17.54 -7.34 17.19
C ILE A 282 -18.07 -6.70 15.89
N GLY A 283 -19.36 -6.32 15.87
CA GLY A 283 -19.97 -5.58 14.77
C GLY A 283 -19.27 -4.26 14.46
N GLN A 284 -18.70 -3.56 15.46
CA GLN A 284 -17.97 -2.31 15.25
C GLN A 284 -16.62 -2.55 14.57
N ALA A 285 -15.88 -3.58 15.00
CA ALA A 285 -14.61 -3.98 14.39
C ALA A 285 -14.82 -4.38 12.92
N VAL A 286 -15.79 -5.26 12.63
CA VAL A 286 -16.13 -5.65 11.25
C VAL A 286 -16.59 -4.44 10.43
N ASN A 287 -17.32 -3.50 11.02
CA ASN A 287 -17.73 -2.26 10.36
C ASN A 287 -16.55 -1.33 9.99
N ALA A 288 -15.44 -1.37 10.72
CA ALA A 288 -14.23 -0.64 10.32
C ALA A 288 -13.58 -1.28 9.07
N TRP A 289 -13.53 -2.62 9.01
CA TRP A 289 -13.01 -3.37 7.85
C TRP A 289 -13.79 -3.17 6.55
N ARG A 290 -15.04 -2.68 6.59
CA ARG A 290 -15.78 -2.31 5.37
C ARG A 290 -15.12 -1.18 4.56
N LYS A 291 -14.26 -0.38 5.20
CA LYS A 291 -13.53 0.75 4.58
C LYS A 291 -12.16 0.34 4.04
N HIS A 292 -11.82 -0.96 4.10
CA HIS A 292 -10.53 -1.45 3.68
C HIS A 292 -10.28 -1.21 2.18
N PRO A 293 -9.06 -0.85 1.75
CA PRO A 293 -8.74 -0.63 0.34
C PRO A 293 -8.91 -1.88 -0.53
N GLU A 294 -8.66 -3.06 0.04
CA GLU A 294 -8.89 -4.34 -0.66
C GLU A 294 -10.39 -4.66 -0.77
N PRO A 295 -10.95 -4.75 -1.99
CA PRO A 295 -12.39 -4.89 -2.21
C PRO A 295 -12.94 -6.22 -1.71
N TYR A 296 -12.13 -7.29 -1.74
CA TYR A 296 -12.52 -8.60 -1.23
C TYR A 296 -12.81 -8.55 0.28
N ILE A 297 -11.90 -7.95 1.05
CA ILE A 297 -12.03 -7.82 2.51
C ILE A 297 -13.24 -6.94 2.85
N ALA A 298 -13.39 -5.80 2.15
CA ALA A 298 -14.53 -4.92 2.33
C ALA A 298 -15.87 -5.60 2.02
N SER A 299 -15.93 -6.41 0.95
CA SER A 299 -17.13 -7.16 0.56
C SER A 299 -17.50 -8.23 1.60
N LEU A 300 -16.50 -8.97 2.09
CA LEU A 300 -16.69 -9.99 3.14
C LEU A 300 -17.23 -9.38 4.43
N ALA A 301 -16.64 -8.27 4.88
CA ALA A 301 -17.12 -7.52 6.04
C ALA A 301 -18.55 -6.99 5.84
N LEU A 302 -18.87 -6.47 4.65
CA LEU A 302 -20.21 -5.99 4.34
C LEU A 302 -21.26 -7.11 4.34
N SER A 303 -20.90 -8.29 3.85
CA SER A 303 -21.76 -9.48 3.86
C SER A 303 -22.14 -9.88 5.29
N LEU A 304 -21.15 -9.97 6.19
CA LEU A 304 -21.35 -10.25 7.61
C LEU A 304 -22.28 -9.24 8.27
N LEU A 305 -22.04 -7.94 8.06
CA LEU A 305 -22.87 -6.89 8.64
C LEU A 305 -24.33 -6.95 8.17
N ARG A 306 -24.57 -7.36 6.92
CA ARG A 306 -25.93 -7.56 6.41
C ARG A 306 -26.62 -8.73 7.10
N ALA A 307 -25.93 -9.86 7.25
CA ALA A 307 -26.45 -11.04 7.94
C ALA A 307 -26.78 -10.72 9.41
N TRP A 308 -25.84 -10.08 10.12
CA TRP A 308 -26.02 -9.71 11.52
C TRP A 308 -27.09 -8.64 11.73
N LYS A 309 -27.25 -7.68 10.81
CA LYS A 309 -28.34 -6.70 10.87
C LYS A 309 -29.72 -7.33 10.64
N ALA A 310 -29.80 -8.44 9.90
CA ALA A 310 -31.04 -9.21 9.77
C ALA A 310 -31.36 -9.91 11.09
N ALA A 311 -30.41 -10.69 11.62
CA ALA A 311 -30.55 -11.39 12.90
C ALA A 311 -30.89 -10.46 14.07
N TRP A 312 -30.27 -9.27 14.10
CA TRP A 312 -30.57 -8.26 15.12
C TRP A 312 -32.01 -7.77 15.05
N ARG A 313 -32.54 -7.50 13.85
CA ARG A 313 -33.93 -7.04 13.66
C ARG A 313 -34.97 -8.11 14.01
N GLU A 314 -34.65 -9.37 13.73
CA GLU A 314 -35.48 -10.51 14.13
C GLU A 314 -35.56 -10.62 15.66
N ALA A 315 -34.41 -10.56 16.35
CA ALA A 315 -34.37 -10.60 17.80
C ALA A 315 -35.12 -9.42 18.47
N GLU A 316 -35.03 -8.21 17.91
CA GLU A 316 -35.79 -7.06 18.41
C GLU A 316 -37.30 -7.23 18.24
N SER A 317 -37.71 -7.86 17.15
CA SER A 317 -39.12 -8.14 16.86
C SER A 317 -39.67 -9.22 17.79
N ASP A 318 -38.89 -10.25 18.09
CA ASP A 318 -39.27 -11.31 19.04
C ASP A 318 -39.36 -10.80 20.47
N CYS A 319 -38.46 -9.90 20.88
CA CYS A 319 -38.52 -9.25 22.19
C CYS A 319 -39.81 -8.42 22.34
N LYS A 320 -40.26 -7.72 21.29
CA LYS A 320 -41.51 -6.95 21.32
C LYS A 320 -42.75 -7.83 21.42
N ARG A 321 -42.75 -9.02 20.80
CA ARG A 321 -43.88 -9.97 20.89
C ARG A 321 -43.98 -10.64 22.26
N ARG A 322 -42.84 -10.82 22.95
CA ARG A 322 -42.79 -11.51 24.25
C ARG A 322 -43.13 -10.64 25.45
N ILE A 323 -43.30 -9.34 25.31
CA ILE A 323 -43.87 -8.52 26.38
C ILE A 323 -45.38 -8.78 26.32
N PRO A 324 -45.95 -9.63 27.19
CA PRO A 324 -47.39 -9.79 27.22
C PRO A 324 -47.97 -8.41 27.47
N SER A 325 -48.93 -8.00 26.65
CA SER A 325 -49.72 -6.79 26.88
C SER A 325 -50.41 -6.93 28.23
N SER A 326 -49.72 -6.53 29.31
CA SER A 326 -50.21 -6.57 30.68
C SER A 326 -51.23 -5.46 30.94
N SER A 327 -52.01 -5.11 29.92
CA SER A 327 -53.15 -4.17 29.95
C SER A 327 -54.48 -4.89 30.15
N THR A 328 -54.48 -6.03 30.84
CA THR A 328 -55.72 -6.61 31.37
C THR A 328 -55.57 -6.93 32.86
N LEU A 329 -55.05 -5.97 33.62
CA LEU A 329 -55.49 -5.83 35.00
C LEU A 329 -56.94 -5.35 34.96
N ALA A 330 -57.84 -6.32 34.87
CA ALA A 330 -59.25 -6.14 35.16
C ALA A 330 -59.36 -5.57 36.58
N ILE A 331 -59.72 -4.30 36.67
CA ILE A 331 -60.26 -3.69 37.87
C ILE A 331 -61.60 -4.39 38.10
N VAL A 332 -61.59 -5.50 38.83
CA VAL A 332 -62.79 -6.05 39.47
C VAL A 332 -62.87 -5.37 40.83
N ALA A 333 -63.46 -4.17 40.85
CA ALA A 333 -63.94 -3.57 42.07
C ALA A 333 -65.25 -4.28 42.45
N LYS A 334 -65.30 -4.81 43.67
CA LYS A 334 -66.47 -5.42 44.31
C LYS A 334 -66.90 -4.53 45.46
#